data_AF-A0A8A4TM54-F1
#
_entry.id   AF-A0A8A4TM54-F1
#
_cell.length_a   1.000
_cell.length_b   1.000
_cell.length_c   1.000
_cell.angle_alpha   90.00
_cell.angle_beta   90.00
_cell.angle_gamma   90.00
#
_symmetry.space_group_name_H-M   'P 1'
#
loop_
_entity.id
_entity.type
_entity.pdbx_description
1 polymer ?
#
loop_
_entity_poly.entity_id
_entity_poly.type
_entity_poly.pdbx_seq_one_letter_code
_entity_poly.pdbx_strand_id
1 'polypeptide(L)'
;MLVQVVTLFVAGLGIYAAIGILFAFYFVSLGCGKLDPMAKQGTIGFRILIFPASAALWPLLALRLARGRQTPPIERNAHRDAAGGGA
;
A
#
# COMPACT_ATOMS: atom_id res chain seq x y z
N MET A 1 -0.57 -32.29 -19.80
CA MET A 1 -0.69 -32.18 -18.33
C MET A 1 0.27 -31.14 -17.76
N LEU A 2 1.58 -31.41 -17.59
CA LEU A 2 2.51 -30.46 -16.94
C LEU A 2 2.62 -29.10 -17.65
N VAL A 3 2.76 -29.09 -18.98
CA VAL A 3 2.87 -27.85 -19.78
C VAL A 3 1.62 -26.97 -19.63
N GLN A 4 0.43 -27.56 -19.56
CA GLN A 4 -0.83 -26.80 -19.41
C GLN A 4 -0.92 -26.12 -18.04
N VAL A 5 -0.49 -26.81 -16.98
CA VAL A 5 -0.44 -26.25 -15.62
C VAL A 5 0.55 -25.09 -15.55
N VAL A 6 1.73 -25.24 -16.15
CA VAL A 6 2.74 -24.17 -16.20
C VAL A 6 2.21 -22.96 -16.97
N THR A 7 1.58 -23.16 -18.13
CA THR A 7 1.01 -22.06 -18.91
C THR A 7 -0.08 -21.30 -18.15
N LEU A 8 -0.99 -22.01 -17.47
CA LEU A 8 -2.02 -21.39 -16.63
C LEU A 8 -1.41 -20.59 -15.46
N PHE A 9 -0.40 -21.14 -14.81
CA PHE A 9 0.29 -20.48 -13.71
C PHE A 9 1.00 -19.20 -14.16
N VAL A 10 1.74 -19.26 -15.27
CA VAL A 10 2.44 -18.10 -15.85
C VAL A 10 1.44 -17.06 -16.35
N ALA A 11 0.35 -17.47 -16.99
CA ALA A 11 -0.72 -16.56 -17.41
C ALA A 11 -1.37 -15.86 -16.21
N GLY A 12 -1.64 -16.59 -15.12
CA GLY A 12 -2.16 -16.03 -13.87
C GLY A 12 -1.20 -15.02 -13.25
N LEU A 13 0.10 -15.33 -13.19
CA LEU A 13 1.14 -14.40 -12.75
C LEU A 13 1.22 -13.16 -13.64
N GLY A 14 1.09 -13.31 -14.96
CA GLY A 14 1.06 -12.21 -15.90
C GLY A 14 -0.12 -11.26 -15.66
N ILE A 15 -1.32 -11.81 -15.44
CA ILE A 15 -2.51 -11.02 -15.09
C ILE A 15 -2.31 -10.31 -13.75
N TYR A 16 -1.79 -11.02 -12.74
CA TYR A 16 -1.49 -10.44 -11.43
C TYR A 16 -0.50 -9.28 -11.54
N ALA A 17 0.56 -9.43 -12.34
CA ALA A 17 1.54 -8.39 -12.60
C ALA A 17 0.94 -7.20 -13.35
N ALA A 18 0.09 -7.45 -14.36
CA ALA A 18 -0.58 -6.39 -15.11
C ALA A 18 -1.50 -5.55 -14.21
N ILE A 19 -2.28 -6.20 -13.33
CA ILE A 19 -3.10 -5.51 -12.33
C ILE A 19 -2.22 -4.72 -11.36
N GLY A 20 -1.11 -5.32 -10.90
CA GLY A 20 -0.13 -4.65 -10.05
C GLY A 20 0.45 -3.38 -10.67
N ILE A 21 0.77 -3.40 -11.96
CA ILE A 21 1.28 -2.24 -12.70
C ILE A 21 0.22 -1.13 -12.77
N LEU A 22 -1.03 -1.48 -13.09
CA LEU A 22 -2.14 -0.51 -13.12
C LEU A 22 -2.35 0.11 -11.73
N PHE A 23 -2.30 -0.71 -10.68
CA PHE A 23 -2.41 -0.23 -9.30
C PHE A 23 -1.23 0.66 -8.93
N ALA A 24 0.01 0.31 -9.32
CA ALA A 24 1.19 1.13 -9.06
C ALA A 24 1.08 2.50 -9.72
N PHE A 25 0.55 2.58 -10.95
CA PHE A 25 0.30 3.84 -11.65
C PHE A 25 -0.70 4.72 -10.90
N TYR A 26 -1.80 4.12 -10.43
CA TYR A 26 -2.80 4.79 -9.59
C TYR A 26 -2.21 5.22 -8.24
N PHE A 27 -1.41 4.35 -7.61
CA PHE A 27 -0.83 4.56 -6.30
C PHE A 27 0.22 5.67 -6.31
N VAL A 28 1.09 5.72 -7.32
CA VAL A 28 2.08 6.80 -7.49
C VAL A 28 1.39 8.15 -7.77
N SER A 29 0.28 8.14 -8.51
CA SER A 29 -0.45 9.36 -8.87
C SER A 29 -1.35 9.91 -7.75
N LEU A 30 -2.10 9.05 -7.04
CA LEU A 30 -3.10 9.44 -6.03
C LEU A 30 -2.86 8.84 -4.64
N GLY A 31 -2.34 7.62 -4.56
CA GLY A 31 -2.22 6.85 -3.30
C GLY A 31 -1.11 7.33 -2.36
N CYS A 32 0.00 7.81 -2.93
CA CYS A 32 1.19 8.21 -2.19
C CYS A 32 0.89 9.30 -1.14
N GLY A 33 0.09 10.30 -1.52
CA GLY A 33 -0.32 11.38 -0.61
C GLY A 33 -1.39 10.98 0.43
N LYS A 34 -2.09 9.84 0.25
CA LYS A 34 -3.10 9.35 1.20
C LYS A 34 -2.49 8.51 2.31
N LEU A 35 -1.51 7.65 2.01
CA LEU A 35 -0.85 6.84 3.04
C LEU A 35 0.08 7.67 3.92
N ASP A 36 0.85 8.58 3.32
CA ASP A 36 1.89 9.30 4.04
C ASP A 36 1.89 10.79 3.66
N PRO A 37 1.57 11.69 4.60
CA PRO A 37 1.64 13.12 4.33
C PRO A 37 3.08 13.60 4.06
N MET A 38 4.13 12.87 4.50
CA MET A 38 5.53 13.14 4.12
C MET A 38 5.82 12.77 2.67
N ALA A 39 5.19 11.72 2.13
CA ALA A 39 5.33 11.33 0.73
C ALA A 39 4.69 12.35 -0.24
N LYS A 40 3.84 13.25 0.26
CA LYS A 40 3.32 14.40 -0.49
C LYS A 40 4.44 15.38 -0.90
N GLN A 41 5.57 15.37 -0.20
CA GLN A 41 6.77 16.16 -0.50
C GLN A 41 7.89 15.31 -1.13
N GLY A 42 7.66 14.01 -1.36
CA GLY A 42 8.66 13.10 -1.90
C GLY A 42 9.06 13.44 -3.34
N THR A 43 10.38 13.52 -3.58
CA THR A 43 11.00 13.76 -4.88
C THR A 43 10.64 12.68 -5.92
N ILE A 44 10.76 13.02 -7.21
CA ILE A 44 10.49 12.10 -8.34
C ILE A 44 11.25 10.77 -8.21
N GLY A 45 12.46 10.80 -7.65
CA GLY A 45 13.25 9.59 -7.38
C GLY A 45 12.59 8.60 -6.42
N PHE A 46 11.90 9.08 -5.38
CA PHE A 46 11.14 8.21 -4.47
C PHE A 46 10.00 7.51 -5.21
N ARG A 47 9.28 8.23 -6.10
CA ARG A 47 8.19 7.66 -6.90
C ARG A 47 8.66 6.53 -7.81
N ILE A 48 9.82 6.68 -8.44
CA ILE A 48 10.43 5.65 -9.29
C ILE A 48 10.85 4.44 -8.45
N LEU A 49 11.41 4.66 -7.26
CA LEU A 49 11.85 3.59 -6.37
C LEU A 49 10.67 2.76 -5.81
N ILE A 50 9.56 3.43 -5.44
CA ILE A 50 8.39 2.72 -4.90
C ILE A 50 7.54 2.06 -5.99
N PHE A 51 7.68 2.45 -7.26
CA PHE A 51 6.85 1.91 -8.34
C PHE A 51 6.95 0.38 -8.49
N PRO A 52 8.14 -0.23 -8.63
CA PRO A 52 8.26 -1.69 -8.73
C PRO A 52 7.82 -2.39 -7.44
N ALA A 53 8.11 -1.81 -6.27
CA ALA A 53 7.67 -2.34 -4.98
C ALA A 53 6.13 -2.30 -4.85
N SER A 54 5.50 -1.23 -5.34
CA SER A 54 4.05 -1.06 -5.31
C SER A 54 3.34 -2.00 -6.27
N ALA A 55 3.94 -2.27 -7.43
CA ALA A 55 3.42 -3.26 -8.37
C ALA A 55 3.52 -4.68 -7.83
N ALA A 56 4.62 -5.02 -7.14
CA ALA A 56 4.80 -6.35 -6.55
C ALA A 56 3.89 -6.60 -5.33
N LEU A 57 3.76 -5.61 -4.44
CA LEU A 57 2.99 -5.67 -3.19
C LEU A 57 1.61 -5.02 -3.29
N TRP A 58 1.05 -4.90 -4.50
CA TRP A 58 -0.23 -4.24 -4.74
C TRP A 58 -1.40 -4.77 -3.87
N PRO A 59 -1.57 -6.08 -3.58
CA PRO A 59 -2.74 -6.52 -2.81
C PRO A 59 -2.63 -6.08 -1.34
N LEU A 60 -1.40 -6.05 -0.82
CA LEU A 60 -1.11 -5.66 0.55
C LEU A 60 -1.26 -4.14 0.71
N LEU A 61 -0.83 -3.37 -0.29
CA LEU A 61 -1.04 -1.92 -0.36
C LEU A 61 -2.51 -1.57 -0.57
N ALA A 62 -3.24 -2.31 -1.41
CA ALA A 62 -4.67 -2.15 -1.61
C ALA A 62 -5.44 -2.44 -0.32
N LEU A 63 -5.10 -3.51 0.40
CA LEU A 63 -5.67 -3.81 1.72
C LEU A 63 -5.35 -2.71 2.73
N ARG A 64 -4.12 -2.19 2.74
CA ARG A 64 -3.70 -1.10 3.63
C ARG A 64 -4.41 0.21 3.31
N LEU A 65 -4.62 0.50 2.02
CA LEU A 65 -5.38 1.66 1.56
C LEU A 65 -6.87 1.53 1.93
N ALA A 66 -7.44 0.33 1.77
CA ALA A 66 -8.83 0.03 2.14
C ALA A 66 -9.06 0.08 3.66
N ARG A 67 -8.07 -0.33 4.47
CA ARG A 67 -8.13 -0.21 5.94
C ARG A 67 -7.99 1.23 6.46
N GLY A 68 -7.61 2.18 5.60
CA GLY A 68 -7.43 3.59 5.97
C GLY A 68 -6.26 3.82 6.92
N ARG A 69 -6.01 5.09 7.27
CA ARG A 69 -5.03 5.44 8.32
C ARG A 69 -5.48 4.78 9.62
N GLN A 70 -4.79 3.72 10.02
CA GLN A 70 -4.77 3.34 11.43
C GLN A 70 -4.20 4.55 12.16
N THR A 71 -5.07 5.29 12.85
CA THR A 71 -4.66 6.27 13.85
C THR A 71 -3.58 5.58 14.68
N PRO A 72 -2.38 6.18 14.86
CA PRO A 72 -1.36 5.62 15.72
C PRO A 72 -2.05 5.20 17.02
N PRO A 73 -1.86 3.96 17.52
CA PRO A 73 -2.40 3.55 18.79
C PRO A 73 -2.07 4.64 19.79
N ILE A 74 -3.10 5.32 20.30
CA ILE A 74 -2.90 6.39 21.25
C ILE A 74 -2.30 5.72 22.48
N GLU A 75 -1.06 6.05 22.80
CA GLU A 75 -0.37 5.52 23.96
C GLU A 75 -1.22 5.82 25.20
N ARG A 76 -1.68 4.76 25.85
CA ARG A 76 -2.52 4.86 27.04
C ARG A 76 -1.62 4.91 28.26
N ASN A 77 -1.15 6.11 28.57
CA ASN A 77 -0.35 6.38 29.76
C ASN A 77 -1.22 6.87 30.92
N ALA A 78 -0.82 6.51 32.15
CA ALA A 78 -1.50 6.91 33.39
C ALA A 78 -1.67 8.45 33.49
N HIS A 79 -0.72 9.21 32.95
CA HIS A 79 -0.79 10.67 32.87
C HIS A 79 -1.96 11.21 32.03
N ARG A 80 -2.41 10.47 31.00
CA ARG A 80 -3.54 10.88 30.14
C ARG A 80 -4.89 10.48 30.73
N ASP A 81 -4.94 9.30 31.36
CA ASP A 81 -6.13 8.82 32.08
C ASP A 81 -6.43 9.74 33.29
N ALA A 82 -5.39 10.29 33.94
CA ALA A 82 -5.55 11.27 35.02
C ALA A 82 -5.97 12.68 34.56
N ALA A 83 -5.76 13.03 33.28
CA ALA A 83 -6.04 14.37 32.74
C ALA A 83 -7.46 14.54 32.16
N GLY A 84 -8.36 13.56 32.31
CA GLY A 84 -9.76 13.69 31.90
C GLY A 84 -10.00 13.58 30.39
N GLY A 85 -9.26 12.72 29.69
CA GLY A 85 -9.47 12.43 28.27
C GLY A 85 -10.74 11.61 27.98
N GLY A 86 -11.91 12.14 28.31
CA GLY A 86 -13.22 11.59 27.98
C GLY A 86 -14.07 12.61 27.22
N ALA A 87 -14.28 12.33 25.93
CA ALA A 87 -15.38 12.74 25.03
C ALA A 87 -14.84 12.91 23.59
#